data_AF-A0AAF0Z5C4-F1
#
_entry.id   AF-A0AAF0Z5C4-F1
#
_cell.length_a   1.000
_cell.length_b   1.000
_cell.length_c   1.000
_cell.angle_alpha   90.00
_cell.angle_beta   90.00
_cell.angle_gamma   90.00
#
_symmetry.space_group_name_H-M   'P 1'
#
loop_
_entity.id
_entity.type
_entity.pdbx_description
1 polymer ?
#
loop_
_entity_poly.entity_id
_entity_poly.type
_entity_poly.pdbx_seq_one_letter_code
_entity_poly.pdbx_strand_id
1 'polypeptide(L)'
;MAVVALAGLGALLTSGGDATADTPSAATPDPAPTESSEIDTQLALYAEERLKIDELSLEFDESPVAWLVADFEWLFRQDQKVSDPNLTEFSAQTIAAQTKTFREDLEVSVAAAQARRVNTSGSVTEGIVDTAGRGFIDTQWDAATTCKDSERESWQTTGCIKKGDSLTVHLLPESEVSEWVRDFTVVHELAHVYQRADNASVKDYRGEHNDLLAQGLFQGDVEAMADCYALTYYDEWSLTNGDDSVGYGYVCDDDERQALRAWASSINAPMQ
;
A
#
# COMPACT_ATOMS: atom_id res chain seq x y z
N MET A 1 -15.08 -46.64 27.88
CA MET A 1 -16.22 -47.51 28.22
C MET A 1 -16.13 -47.88 29.69
N ALA A 2 -17.10 -47.43 30.49
CA ALA A 2 -17.36 -47.94 31.82
C ALA A 2 -18.89 -47.93 32.00
N VAL A 3 -19.45 -49.09 32.32
CA VAL A 3 -20.88 -49.34 32.54
C VAL A 3 -21.02 -49.87 33.96
N VAL A 4 -21.84 -49.24 34.80
CA VAL A 4 -22.61 -49.79 35.95
C VAL A 4 -23.68 -48.72 36.26
N ALA A 5 -25.01 -48.86 36.07
CA ALA A 5 -26.04 -49.84 36.46
C ALA A 5 -26.62 -49.67 37.89
N LEU A 6 -27.95 -49.82 37.98
CA LEU A 6 -28.85 -50.03 39.15
C LEU A 6 -29.29 -48.77 39.92
N ALA A 7 -30.51 -48.62 40.46
CA ALA A 7 -31.73 -49.40 40.63
C ALA A 7 -32.87 -48.37 40.88
N GLY A 8 -34.17 -48.57 40.61
CA GLY A 8 -35.03 -49.66 41.08
C GLY A 8 -35.54 -49.40 42.50
N LEU A 9 -36.67 -48.70 42.66
CA LEU A 9 -37.50 -48.67 43.87
C LEU A 9 -38.95 -48.37 43.47
N GLY A 10 -39.88 -49.20 43.94
CA GLY A 10 -41.29 -49.17 43.56
C GLY A 10 -42.25 -48.80 44.69
N ALA A 11 -43.52 -48.77 44.27
CA ALA A 11 -44.79 -48.84 45.01
C ALA A 11 -45.30 -47.57 45.73
N LEU A 12 -46.48 -47.07 45.31
CA LEU A 12 -47.79 -47.35 45.95
C LEU A 12 -48.93 -46.61 45.23
N LEU A 13 -50.07 -47.30 45.11
CA LEU A 13 -51.35 -46.81 44.59
C LEU A 13 -52.00 -45.83 45.58
N THR A 14 -52.56 -44.72 45.10
CA THR A 14 -53.80 -44.13 45.67
C THR A 14 -54.67 -43.54 44.56
N SER A 15 -55.97 -43.74 44.74
CA SER A 15 -57.07 -43.34 43.86
C SER A 15 -57.74 -42.05 44.34
N GLY A 16 -58.19 -41.22 43.41
CA GLY A 16 -59.41 -40.42 43.58
C GLY A 16 -59.23 -38.90 43.59
N GLY A 17 -60.05 -38.23 42.76
CA GLY A 17 -60.49 -36.85 42.99
C GLY A 17 -60.21 -35.89 41.83
N ASP A 18 -61.19 -35.74 40.93
CA ASP A 18 -61.35 -34.54 40.12
C ASP A 18 -61.51 -33.32 41.02
N ALA A 19 -60.64 -32.32 40.88
CA ALA A 19 -60.88 -30.94 41.27
C ALA A 19 -59.97 -30.00 40.48
N THR A 20 -60.58 -29.24 39.59
CA THR A 20 -60.00 -28.09 38.87
C THR A 20 -59.49 -27.02 39.83
N ALA A 21 -58.18 -26.75 39.82
CA ALA A 21 -57.60 -25.51 40.35
C ALA A 21 -56.19 -25.25 39.79
N ASP A 22 -56.08 -24.15 39.02
CA ASP A 22 -54.94 -23.30 38.69
C ASP A 22 -53.52 -23.90 38.56
N THR A 23 -53.10 -24.02 37.31
CA THR A 23 -51.70 -24.21 36.88
C THR A 23 -50.83 -23.03 37.36
N PRO A 24 -49.70 -23.27 38.06
CA PRO A 24 -48.71 -22.23 38.26
C PRO A 24 -48.10 -21.87 36.90
N SER A 25 -48.20 -20.59 36.52
CA SER A 25 -47.52 -20.07 35.34
C SER A 25 -46.03 -20.32 35.51
N ALA A 26 -45.49 -21.29 34.78
CA ALA A 26 -44.05 -21.51 34.70
C ALA A 26 -43.43 -20.22 34.18
N ALA A 27 -42.58 -19.60 35.01
CA ALA A 27 -41.73 -18.51 34.55
C ALA A 27 -40.93 -19.04 33.36
N THR A 28 -41.13 -18.42 32.20
CA THR A 28 -40.28 -18.66 31.03
C THR A 28 -38.85 -18.31 31.46
N PRO A 29 -37.88 -19.22 31.35
CA PRO A 29 -36.49 -18.86 31.56
C PRO A 29 -36.17 -17.72 30.59
N ASP A 30 -35.59 -16.63 31.07
CA ASP A 30 -34.95 -15.66 30.19
C ASP A 30 -34.02 -16.44 29.24
N PRO A 31 -34.03 -16.15 27.93
CA PRO A 31 -33.09 -16.78 27.03
C PRO A 31 -31.69 -16.50 27.57
N ALA A 32 -30.93 -17.56 27.82
CA ALA A 32 -29.52 -17.44 28.18
C ALA A 32 -28.85 -16.51 27.16
N PRO A 33 -27.92 -15.63 27.57
CA PRO A 33 -27.17 -14.81 26.63
C PRO A 33 -26.54 -15.76 25.61
N THR A 34 -26.91 -15.60 24.34
CA THR A 34 -26.32 -16.37 23.26
C THR A 34 -24.82 -16.11 23.32
N GLU A 35 -24.03 -17.09 23.75
CA GLU A 35 -22.58 -17.00 23.66
C GLU A 35 -22.25 -16.69 22.20
N SER A 36 -21.53 -15.59 21.94
CA SER A 36 -21.12 -15.26 20.58
C SER A 36 -20.30 -16.43 20.06
N SER A 37 -20.55 -16.84 18.81
CA SER A 37 -19.75 -17.91 18.24
C SER A 37 -18.29 -17.47 18.20
N GLU A 38 -17.34 -18.41 18.25
CA GLU A 38 -15.92 -18.07 18.12
C GLU A 38 -15.66 -17.31 16.81
N ILE A 39 -16.44 -17.59 15.75
CA ILE A 39 -16.44 -16.83 14.50
C ILE A 39 -16.79 -15.35 14.74
N ASP A 40 -17.86 -15.05 15.49
CA ASP A 40 -18.26 -13.68 15.80
C ASP A 40 -17.16 -12.93 16.57
N THR A 41 -16.48 -13.61 17.50
CA THR A 41 -15.32 -13.05 18.22
C THR A 41 -14.20 -12.67 17.26
N GLN A 42 -13.83 -13.56 16.33
CA GLN A 42 -12.77 -13.28 15.35
C GLN A 42 -13.17 -12.20 14.34
N LEU A 43 -14.44 -12.13 13.95
CA LEU A 43 -14.97 -11.07 13.09
C LEU A 43 -14.94 -9.70 13.79
N ALA A 44 -15.23 -9.65 15.09
CA ALA A 44 -15.10 -8.42 15.88
C ALA A 44 -13.64 -7.94 15.93
N LEU A 45 -12.69 -8.84 16.19
CA LEU A 45 -11.25 -8.51 16.15
C LEU A 45 -10.83 -8.00 14.77
N TYR A 46 -11.23 -8.68 13.70
CA TYR A 46 -10.97 -8.23 12.34
C TYR A 46 -11.50 -6.82 12.09
N ALA A 47 -12.74 -6.52 12.52
CA ALA A 47 -13.35 -5.21 12.33
C ALA A 47 -12.60 -4.11 13.10
N GLU A 48 -12.12 -4.39 14.32
CA GLU A 48 -11.29 -3.45 15.09
C GLU A 48 -9.97 -3.15 14.36
N GLU A 49 -9.27 -4.18 13.89
CA GLU A 49 -8.01 -4.01 13.14
C GLU A 49 -8.26 -3.26 11.82
N ARG A 50 -9.35 -3.56 11.11
CA ARG A 50 -9.74 -2.91 9.84
C ARG A 50 -10.02 -1.43 10.02
N LEU A 51 -10.70 -1.03 11.10
CA LEU A 51 -10.92 0.38 11.44
C LEU A 51 -9.59 1.10 11.70
N LYS A 52 -8.66 0.44 12.39
CA LYS A 52 -7.35 1.05 12.64
C LYS A 52 -6.52 1.21 11.37
N ILE A 53 -6.62 0.25 10.45
CA ILE A 53 -6.02 0.35 9.11
C ILE A 53 -6.61 1.53 8.33
N ASP A 54 -7.93 1.75 8.38
CA ASP A 54 -8.57 2.91 7.74
C ASP A 54 -8.02 4.23 8.31
N GLU A 55 -7.91 4.34 9.65
CA GLU A 55 -7.33 5.52 10.29
C GLU A 55 -5.88 5.80 9.85
N LEU A 56 -5.04 4.75 9.79
CA LEU A 56 -3.66 4.87 9.35
C LEU A 56 -3.55 5.24 7.87
N SER A 57 -4.50 4.77 7.05
CA SER A 57 -4.50 5.01 5.60
C SER A 57 -4.70 6.49 5.25
N LEU A 58 -5.34 7.27 6.13
CA LEU A 58 -5.48 8.72 5.97
C LEU A 58 -4.12 9.46 5.91
N GLU A 59 -3.04 8.89 6.45
CA GLU A 59 -1.71 9.50 6.41
C GLU A 59 -1.08 9.56 5.01
N PHE A 60 -1.56 8.72 4.10
CA PHE A 60 -1.12 8.65 2.72
C PHE A 60 -2.29 8.63 1.74
N ASP A 61 -3.49 8.99 2.19
CA ASP A 61 -4.60 9.27 1.30
C ASP A 61 -4.20 10.38 0.32
N GLU A 62 -4.68 10.25 -0.92
CA GLU A 62 -4.31 11.09 -2.08
C GLU A 62 -2.81 11.08 -2.44
N SER A 63 -1.96 10.32 -1.73
CA SER A 63 -0.54 10.20 -2.07
C SER A 63 -0.35 9.41 -3.36
N PRO A 64 0.55 9.85 -4.26
CA PRO A 64 0.84 9.09 -5.49
C PRO A 64 1.47 7.73 -5.24
N VAL A 65 1.95 7.48 -4.02
CA VAL A 65 2.61 6.22 -3.64
C VAL A 65 1.78 5.35 -2.69
N ALA A 66 0.51 5.68 -2.45
CA ALA A 66 -0.36 4.94 -1.51
C ALA A 66 -0.35 3.42 -1.72
N TRP A 67 -0.40 2.98 -2.99
CA TRP A 67 -0.40 1.56 -3.37
C TRP A 67 0.95 0.86 -3.21
N LEU A 68 2.04 1.60 -2.99
CA LEU A 68 3.35 1.04 -2.63
C LEU A 68 3.53 0.94 -1.11
N VAL A 69 2.81 1.76 -0.33
CA VAL A 69 2.89 1.77 1.14
C VAL A 69 2.24 0.51 1.73
N ALA A 70 1.14 0.05 1.13
CA ALA A 70 0.38 -1.08 1.66
C ALA A 70 -0.25 -1.94 0.55
N ASP A 71 -0.33 -3.25 0.76
CA ASP A 71 -0.99 -4.19 -0.16
C ASP A 71 -2.52 -4.17 0.03
N PHE A 72 -3.16 -3.13 -0.54
CA PHE A 72 -4.61 -2.98 -0.49
C PHE A 72 -5.36 -4.06 -1.26
N GLU A 73 -4.76 -4.65 -2.31
CA GLU A 73 -5.37 -5.79 -3.00
C GLU A 73 -5.52 -6.99 -2.05
N TRP A 74 -4.51 -7.27 -1.23
CA TRP A 74 -4.61 -8.27 -0.18
C TRP A 74 -5.68 -7.92 0.85
N LEU A 75 -5.77 -6.66 1.29
CA LEU A 75 -6.76 -6.22 2.27
C LEU A 75 -8.19 -6.41 1.75
N PHE A 76 -8.49 -5.97 0.52
CA PHE A 76 -9.80 -6.14 -0.11
C PHE A 76 -10.17 -7.62 -0.28
N ARG A 77 -9.20 -8.49 -0.55
CA ARG A 77 -9.43 -9.94 -0.58
C ARG A 77 -9.79 -10.49 0.80
N GLN A 78 -9.29 -9.91 1.89
CA GLN A 78 -9.73 -10.30 3.23
C GLN A 78 -11.14 -9.79 3.53
N ASP A 79 -11.47 -8.55 3.15
CA ASP A 79 -12.83 -7.98 3.29
C ASP A 79 -13.89 -8.89 2.63
N GLN A 80 -13.55 -9.44 1.45
CA GLN A 80 -14.41 -10.39 0.76
C GLN A 80 -14.55 -11.73 1.49
N LYS A 81 -13.44 -12.28 2.02
CA LYS A 81 -13.46 -13.58 2.72
C LYS A 81 -14.25 -13.54 4.03
N VAL A 82 -14.15 -12.46 4.81
CA VAL A 82 -14.90 -12.34 6.07
C VAL A 82 -16.41 -12.26 5.85
N SER A 83 -16.83 -11.91 4.63
CA SER A 83 -18.23 -11.84 4.21
C SER A 83 -18.76 -13.18 3.68
N ASP A 84 -17.95 -14.24 3.61
CA ASP A 84 -18.37 -15.56 3.10
C ASP A 84 -19.30 -16.26 4.12
N PRO A 85 -20.54 -16.63 3.75
CA PRO A 85 -21.45 -17.34 4.64
C PRO A 85 -20.96 -18.74 5.07
N ASN A 86 -19.93 -19.29 4.40
CA ASN A 86 -19.30 -20.56 4.74
C ASN A 86 -17.94 -20.38 5.46
N LEU A 87 -17.67 -19.19 6.00
CA LEU A 87 -16.45 -18.92 6.75
C LEU A 87 -16.31 -19.90 7.92
N THR A 88 -15.14 -20.55 7.98
CA THR A 88 -14.81 -21.45 9.10
C THR A 88 -14.16 -20.67 10.24
N GLU A 89 -14.29 -21.15 11.47
CA GLU A 89 -13.62 -20.58 12.65
C GLU A 89 -12.10 -20.41 12.45
N PHE A 90 -11.44 -21.45 11.91
CA PHE A 90 -10.01 -21.39 11.61
C PHE A 90 -9.67 -20.30 10.59
N SER A 91 -10.50 -20.14 9.56
CA SER A 91 -10.33 -19.07 8.57
C SER A 91 -10.53 -17.69 9.19
N ALA A 92 -11.56 -17.51 10.02
CA ALA A 92 -11.83 -16.25 10.72
C ALA A 92 -10.65 -15.86 11.62
N GLN A 93 -10.15 -16.80 12.42
CA GLN A 93 -8.97 -16.59 13.28
C GLN A 93 -7.72 -16.22 12.47
N THR A 94 -7.49 -16.92 11.36
CA THR A 94 -6.34 -16.64 10.49
C THR A 94 -6.43 -15.25 9.88
N ILE A 95 -7.61 -14.84 9.39
CA ILE A 95 -7.82 -13.52 8.79
C ILE A 95 -7.63 -12.42 9.84
N ALA A 96 -8.20 -12.56 11.03
CA ALA A 96 -8.03 -11.59 12.11
C ALA A 96 -6.55 -11.43 12.48
N ALA A 97 -5.81 -12.54 12.66
CA ALA A 97 -4.39 -12.51 12.98
C ALA A 97 -3.53 -11.87 11.87
N GLN A 98 -3.79 -12.19 10.60
CA GLN A 98 -3.06 -11.57 9.48
C GLN A 98 -3.38 -10.09 9.33
N THR A 99 -4.62 -9.68 9.56
CA THR A 99 -5.04 -8.27 9.49
C THR A 99 -4.37 -7.45 10.60
N LYS A 100 -4.23 -8.04 11.80
CA LYS A 100 -3.42 -7.45 12.87
C LYS A 100 -1.97 -7.24 12.44
N THR A 101 -1.31 -8.24 11.86
CA THR A 101 0.08 -8.08 11.36
C THR A 101 0.16 -7.00 10.30
N PHE A 102 -0.78 -6.96 9.35
CA PHE A 102 -0.84 -5.90 8.34
C PHE A 102 -0.95 -4.51 8.98
N ARG A 103 -1.81 -4.33 10.00
CA ARG A 103 -1.89 -3.07 10.75
C ARG A 103 -0.55 -2.73 11.40
N GLU A 104 0.11 -3.68 12.07
CA GLU A 104 1.41 -3.44 12.75
C GLU A 104 2.48 -2.96 11.77
N ASP A 105 2.59 -3.62 10.62
CA ASP A 105 3.53 -3.23 9.57
C ASP A 105 3.20 -1.84 9.00
N LEU A 106 1.91 -1.52 8.89
CA LEU A 106 1.44 -0.19 8.46
C LEU A 106 1.75 0.90 9.50
N GLU A 107 1.59 0.63 10.80
CA GLU A 107 1.96 1.55 11.87
C GLU A 107 3.45 1.88 11.85
N VAL A 108 4.29 0.86 11.65
CA VAL A 108 5.75 1.06 11.50
C VAL A 108 6.05 1.93 10.29
N SER A 109 5.40 1.68 9.16
CA SER A 109 5.59 2.44 7.93
C SER A 109 5.16 3.91 8.08
N VAL A 110 4.00 4.15 8.69
CA VAL A 110 3.49 5.50 8.99
C VAL A 110 4.41 6.24 9.96
N ALA A 111 4.86 5.60 11.04
CA ALA A 111 5.76 6.21 12.01
C ALA A 111 7.12 6.56 11.38
N ALA A 112 7.67 5.67 10.55
CA ALA A 112 8.90 5.91 9.81
C ALA A 112 8.75 7.07 8.81
N ALA A 113 7.60 7.17 8.14
CA ALA A 113 7.32 8.29 7.23
C ALA A 113 7.20 9.62 7.98
N GLN A 114 6.48 9.64 9.10
CA GLN A 114 6.34 10.84 9.94
C GLN A 114 7.70 11.33 10.47
N ALA A 115 8.62 10.43 10.79
CA ALA A 115 9.98 10.78 11.20
C ALA A 115 10.81 11.37 10.05
N ARG A 116 10.56 10.94 8.79
CA ARG A 116 11.30 11.38 7.60
C ARG A 116 10.81 12.71 7.02
N ARG A 117 9.52 13.06 7.16
CA ARG A 117 8.85 14.27 6.60
C ARG A 117 9.56 15.62 6.79
N VAL A 118 10.58 15.68 7.63
CA VAL A 118 11.26 16.92 8.03
C VAL A 118 12.65 16.96 7.41
N ASN A 119 12.79 17.14 6.08
CA ASN A 119 14.04 17.33 5.33
C ASN A 119 15.26 17.57 6.24
N THR A 120 15.79 16.47 6.78
CA THR A 120 16.58 16.51 8.01
C THR A 120 18.00 16.90 7.68
N SER A 121 18.49 16.51 6.50
CA SER A 121 19.77 16.96 6.00
C SER A 121 19.72 18.42 5.52
N GLY A 122 18.54 18.92 5.16
CA GLY A 122 18.37 20.24 4.56
C GLY A 122 18.77 20.28 3.08
N SER A 123 18.94 19.13 2.43
CA SER A 123 19.29 19.06 1.02
C SER A 123 18.10 19.42 0.12
N VAL A 124 18.38 19.87 -1.10
CA VAL A 124 17.32 20.25 -2.05
C VAL A 124 16.55 19.01 -2.50
N THR A 125 17.29 17.97 -2.84
CA THR A 125 16.79 16.66 -3.26
C THR A 125 15.93 15.96 -2.21
N GLU A 126 16.35 15.94 -0.95
CA GLU A 126 15.53 15.40 0.15
C GLU A 126 14.23 16.21 0.27
N GLY A 127 14.27 17.53 0.13
CA GLY A 127 13.07 18.37 0.11
C GLY A 127 12.11 18.05 -1.03
N ILE A 128 12.61 17.72 -2.23
CA ILE A 128 11.80 17.30 -3.37
C ILE A 128 11.15 15.94 -3.08
N VAL A 129 11.93 14.96 -2.61
CA VAL A 129 11.43 13.62 -2.26
C VAL A 129 10.41 13.67 -1.13
N ASP A 130 10.65 14.45 -0.08
CA ASP A 130 9.73 14.62 1.04
C ASP A 130 8.41 15.24 0.60
N THR A 131 8.46 16.24 -0.28
CA THR A 131 7.25 16.87 -0.84
C THR A 131 6.46 15.88 -1.68
N ALA A 132 7.15 15.08 -2.50
CA ALA A 132 6.55 14.06 -3.36
C ALA A 132 5.93 12.89 -2.58
N GLY A 133 6.65 12.39 -1.58
CA GLY A 133 6.30 11.16 -0.86
C GLY A 133 5.65 11.37 0.49
N ARG A 134 5.60 12.61 1.02
CA ARG A 134 5.20 12.92 2.41
C ARG A 134 5.93 12.03 3.42
N GLY A 135 7.21 11.80 3.19
CA GLY A 135 8.10 10.94 3.99
C GLY A 135 7.97 9.43 3.75
N PHE A 136 7.02 8.95 2.92
CA PHE A 136 6.94 7.52 2.59
C PHE A 136 8.03 7.07 1.62
N ILE A 137 8.54 7.99 0.82
CA ILE A 137 9.72 7.76 -0.03
C ILE A 137 10.96 8.17 0.76
N ASP A 138 11.94 7.27 0.88
CA ASP A 138 13.24 7.52 1.50
C ASP A 138 14.26 8.02 0.47
N THR A 139 15.31 8.68 0.97
CA THR A 139 16.47 9.08 0.17
C THR A 139 17.74 8.47 0.74
N GLN A 140 18.55 7.84 -0.11
CA GLN A 140 19.83 7.24 0.26
C GLN A 140 20.96 7.80 -0.62
N TRP A 141 22.06 8.23 0.01
CA TRP A 141 23.21 8.85 -0.65
C TRP A 141 24.29 7.83 -1.04
N ASP A 142 23.90 6.72 -1.68
CA ASP A 142 24.76 5.55 -1.90
C ASP A 142 24.72 5.03 -3.35
N ALA A 143 24.24 5.84 -4.32
CA ALA A 143 24.09 5.43 -5.71
C ALA A 143 25.37 4.83 -6.31
N ALA A 144 26.55 5.35 -5.97
CA ALA A 144 27.84 4.84 -6.44
C ALA A 144 28.10 3.36 -6.10
N THR A 145 27.42 2.81 -5.10
CA THR A 145 27.57 1.40 -4.67
C THR A 145 26.31 0.58 -4.90
N THR A 146 25.15 1.24 -4.91
CA THR A 146 23.86 0.59 -5.00
C THR A 146 23.37 0.50 -6.45
N CYS A 147 23.59 1.54 -7.25
CA CYS A 147 23.11 1.62 -8.61
C CYS A 147 24.06 0.90 -9.57
N LYS A 148 23.49 0.40 -10.68
CA LYS A 148 24.29 -0.23 -11.72
C LYS A 148 25.09 0.84 -12.46
N ASP A 149 26.38 0.56 -12.70
CA ASP A 149 27.22 1.41 -13.53
C ASP A 149 26.63 1.61 -14.93
N SER A 150 26.79 2.82 -15.46
CA SER A 150 26.38 3.12 -16.83
C SER A 150 27.18 2.29 -17.83
N GLU A 151 26.50 1.74 -18.82
CA GLU A 151 27.15 1.03 -19.93
C GLU A 151 27.66 2.01 -21.02
N ARG A 152 27.32 3.30 -20.91
CA ARG A 152 27.71 4.34 -21.87
C ARG A 152 29.06 4.92 -21.47
N GLU A 153 30.00 4.95 -22.41
CA GLU A 153 31.33 5.51 -22.18
C GLU A 153 31.24 6.99 -21.76
N SER A 154 31.93 7.35 -20.68
CA SER A 154 31.94 8.70 -20.07
C SER A 154 30.61 9.14 -19.42
N TRP A 155 29.67 8.22 -19.19
CA TRP A 155 28.46 8.47 -18.41
C TRP A 155 28.60 7.87 -17.01
N GLN A 156 27.98 8.53 -16.03
CA GLN A 156 27.90 8.07 -14.66
C GLN A 156 26.43 7.91 -14.27
N THR A 157 26.10 6.84 -13.56
CA THR A 157 24.77 6.67 -12.97
C THR A 157 24.66 7.55 -11.73
N THR A 158 23.75 8.52 -11.76
CA THR A 158 23.58 9.52 -10.70
C THR A 158 22.47 9.16 -9.72
N GLY A 159 21.56 8.27 -10.11
CA GLY A 159 20.51 7.75 -9.26
C GLY A 159 19.94 6.43 -9.77
N CYS A 160 19.12 5.78 -8.93
CA CYS A 160 18.29 4.64 -9.32
C CYS A 160 17.22 4.33 -8.27
N ILE A 161 16.17 3.62 -8.70
CA ILE A 161 15.25 2.88 -7.83
C ILE A 161 15.50 1.37 -7.95
N LYS A 162 15.75 0.67 -6.84
CA LYS A 162 16.04 -0.78 -6.85
C LYS A 162 14.81 -1.63 -7.17
N LYS A 163 14.99 -2.70 -7.95
CA LYS A 163 13.92 -3.69 -8.24
C LYS A 163 13.63 -4.52 -6.98
N GLY A 164 12.66 -4.08 -6.18
CA GLY A 164 12.31 -4.68 -4.88
C GLY A 164 12.27 -3.67 -3.73
N ASP A 165 12.77 -2.46 -3.97
CA ASP A 165 12.61 -1.32 -3.08
C ASP A 165 12.14 -0.12 -3.91
N SER A 166 10.83 0.05 -3.97
CA SER A 166 10.19 1.09 -4.79
C SER A 166 10.00 2.40 -4.05
N LEU A 167 10.27 2.43 -2.74
CA LEU A 167 10.07 3.60 -1.88
C LEU A 167 11.39 4.17 -1.37
N THR A 168 12.51 3.85 -2.04
CA THR A 168 13.82 4.44 -1.74
C THR A 168 14.45 4.96 -3.03
N VAL A 169 14.79 6.25 -3.03
CA VAL A 169 15.55 6.90 -4.09
C VAL A 169 17.02 6.87 -3.71
N HIS A 170 17.83 6.14 -4.48
CA HIS A 170 19.28 6.15 -4.31
C HIS A 170 19.87 7.22 -5.21
N LEU A 171 20.62 8.16 -4.64
CA LEU A 171 21.22 9.30 -5.33
C LEU A 171 22.72 9.39 -5.03
N LEU A 172 23.48 9.98 -5.95
CA LEU A 172 24.81 10.49 -5.62
C LEU A 172 24.68 11.69 -4.68
N PRO A 173 25.68 11.94 -3.80
CA PRO A 173 25.71 13.15 -2.99
C PRO A 173 25.63 14.41 -3.86
N GLU A 174 24.82 15.40 -3.44
CA GLU A 174 24.63 16.64 -4.21
C GLU A 174 25.95 17.37 -4.52
N SER A 175 26.97 17.21 -3.68
CA SER A 175 28.31 17.79 -3.89
C SER A 175 29.09 17.20 -5.06
N GLU A 176 28.66 16.06 -5.60
CA GLU A 176 29.31 15.34 -6.69
C GLU A 176 28.70 15.64 -8.07
N VAL A 177 27.58 16.35 -8.10
CA VAL A 177 26.82 16.63 -9.32
C VAL A 177 26.51 18.13 -9.43
N SER A 178 26.24 18.60 -10.65
CA SER A 178 25.76 19.96 -10.84
C SER A 178 24.30 20.09 -10.39
N GLU A 179 23.83 21.33 -10.24
CA GLU A 179 22.43 21.63 -9.91
C GLU A 179 21.46 21.05 -10.94
N TRP A 180 21.76 21.19 -12.23
CA TRP A 180 20.93 20.61 -13.29
C TRP A 180 20.84 19.08 -13.18
N VAL A 181 21.98 18.41 -13.02
CA VAL A 181 22.01 16.94 -12.89
C VAL A 181 21.26 16.49 -11.63
N ARG A 182 21.47 17.16 -10.50
CA ARG A 182 20.78 16.90 -9.24
C ARG A 182 19.26 16.99 -9.39
N ASP A 183 18.77 18.11 -9.89
CA ASP A 183 17.34 18.42 -9.97
C ASP A 183 16.62 17.53 -10.98
N PHE A 184 17.27 17.26 -12.11
CA PHE A 184 16.76 16.33 -13.12
C PHE A 184 16.71 14.90 -12.60
N THR A 185 17.82 14.39 -12.03
CA THR A 185 17.90 13.00 -11.56
C THR A 185 16.84 12.72 -10.50
N VAL A 186 16.67 13.58 -9.49
CA VAL A 186 15.68 13.29 -8.43
C VAL A 186 14.25 13.18 -8.97
N VAL A 187 13.86 14.05 -9.92
CA VAL A 187 12.52 14.01 -10.51
C VAL A 187 12.37 12.83 -11.48
N HIS A 188 13.42 12.50 -12.23
CA HIS A 188 13.47 11.29 -13.07
C HIS A 188 13.25 10.02 -12.22
N GLU A 189 13.98 9.88 -11.12
CA GLU A 189 13.84 8.71 -10.24
C GLU A 189 12.47 8.66 -9.55
N LEU A 190 11.91 9.80 -9.17
CA LEU A 190 10.53 9.87 -8.67
C LEU A 190 9.51 9.41 -9.72
N ALA A 191 9.72 9.68 -11.00
CA ALA A 191 8.87 9.17 -12.07
C ALA A 191 8.85 7.64 -12.10
N HIS A 192 9.98 6.97 -11.83
CA HIS A 192 10.01 5.52 -11.67
C HIS A 192 9.23 5.04 -10.45
N VAL A 193 9.26 5.77 -9.33
CA VAL A 193 8.42 5.46 -8.17
C VAL A 193 6.94 5.53 -8.56
N TYR A 194 6.52 6.56 -9.29
CA TYR A 194 5.13 6.73 -9.72
C TYR A 194 4.69 5.68 -10.75
N GLN A 195 5.53 5.33 -11.72
CA GLN A 195 5.26 4.22 -12.65
C GLN A 195 5.02 2.90 -11.89
N ARG A 196 5.78 2.65 -10.82
CA ARG A 196 5.59 1.46 -9.99
C ARG A 196 4.33 1.55 -9.13
N ALA A 197 3.99 2.72 -8.62
CA ALA A 197 2.75 2.94 -7.88
C ALA A 197 1.52 2.75 -8.77
N ASP A 198 1.56 3.25 -10.00
CA ASP A 198 0.54 3.03 -11.03
C ASP A 198 0.35 1.53 -11.30
N ASN A 199 1.44 0.76 -11.47
CA ASN A 199 1.35 -0.70 -11.55
C ASN A 199 0.71 -1.33 -10.32
N ALA A 200 1.12 -0.94 -9.13
CA ALA A 200 0.58 -1.51 -7.89
C ALA A 200 -0.90 -1.16 -7.66
N SER A 201 -1.41 -0.10 -8.29
CA SER A 201 -2.80 0.35 -8.13
C SER A 201 -3.84 -0.49 -8.87
N VAL A 202 -3.40 -1.37 -9.78
CA VAL A 202 -4.29 -2.17 -10.62
C VAL A 202 -4.00 -3.65 -10.53
N LYS A 203 -5.04 -4.43 -10.79
CA LYS A 203 -4.94 -5.88 -10.91
C LYS A 203 -3.99 -6.23 -12.07
N ASP A 204 -3.19 -7.28 -11.88
CA ASP A 204 -2.18 -7.78 -12.84
C ASP A 204 -0.95 -6.86 -13.04
N TYR A 205 -0.78 -5.83 -12.20
CA TYR A 205 0.41 -4.97 -12.16
C TYR A 205 0.72 -4.26 -13.49
N ARG A 206 -0.32 -3.82 -14.20
CA ARG A 206 -0.23 -3.16 -15.51
C ARG A 206 -1.01 -1.86 -15.51
N GLY A 207 -0.43 -0.82 -14.91
CA GLY A 207 -0.98 0.52 -14.81
C GLY A 207 -1.04 1.26 -16.14
N GLU A 208 -1.68 2.43 -16.14
CA GLU A 208 -1.96 3.26 -17.33
C GLU A 208 -0.69 3.62 -18.12
N HIS A 209 0.45 3.85 -17.45
CA HIS A 209 1.71 4.14 -18.17
C HIS A 209 2.11 3.02 -19.13
N ASN A 210 1.84 1.75 -18.81
CA ASN A 210 2.16 0.65 -19.73
C ASN A 210 1.36 0.74 -21.03
N ASP A 211 0.14 1.27 -20.96
CA ASP A 211 -0.70 1.45 -22.13
C ASP A 211 -0.21 2.64 -22.97
N LEU A 212 0.31 3.70 -22.35
CA LEU A 212 1.00 4.79 -23.07
C LEU A 212 2.22 4.25 -23.81
N LEU A 213 3.08 3.48 -23.13
CA LEU A 213 4.26 2.87 -23.74
C LEU A 213 3.89 1.89 -24.85
N ALA A 214 2.83 1.08 -24.68
CA ALA A 214 2.37 0.14 -25.69
C ALA A 214 1.80 0.83 -26.95
N GLN A 215 1.34 2.07 -26.84
CA GLN A 215 0.93 2.91 -27.97
C GLN A 215 2.13 3.53 -28.72
N GLY A 216 3.35 3.38 -28.20
CA GLY A 216 4.58 3.91 -28.78
C GLY A 216 4.96 5.30 -28.27
N LEU A 217 4.21 5.86 -27.31
CA LEU A 217 4.61 7.10 -26.63
C LEU A 217 5.90 6.85 -25.84
N PHE A 218 6.72 7.88 -25.74
CA PHE A 218 8.03 7.87 -25.10
C PHE A 218 8.94 6.78 -25.68
N GLN A 219 8.83 6.55 -26.99
CA GLN A 219 9.50 5.45 -27.71
C GLN A 219 9.17 4.04 -27.17
N GLY A 220 8.12 3.91 -26.35
CA GLY A 220 7.78 2.68 -25.65
C GLY A 220 8.75 2.30 -24.52
N ASP A 221 9.54 3.25 -24.03
CA ASP A 221 10.58 3.03 -23.02
C ASP A 221 10.31 3.76 -21.69
N VAL A 222 10.55 3.06 -20.58
CA VAL A 222 10.26 3.57 -19.22
C VAL A 222 11.21 4.69 -18.79
N GLU A 223 12.47 4.63 -19.23
CA GLU A 223 13.49 5.64 -18.93
C GLU A 223 13.22 6.90 -19.75
N ALA A 224 12.85 6.75 -21.03
CA ALA A 224 12.41 7.86 -21.86
C ALA A 224 11.17 8.55 -21.27
N MET A 225 10.20 7.80 -20.74
CA MET A 225 9.06 8.40 -20.05
C MET A 225 9.48 9.14 -18.77
N ALA A 226 10.45 8.61 -18.00
CA ALA A 226 10.97 9.27 -16.80
C ALA A 226 11.74 10.56 -17.14
N ASP A 227 12.52 10.58 -18.22
CA ASP A 227 13.13 11.80 -18.76
C ASP A 227 12.07 12.83 -19.15
N CYS A 228 11.02 12.38 -19.84
CA CYS A 228 9.91 13.24 -20.24
C CYS A 228 9.18 13.81 -19.04
N TYR A 229 9.09 13.05 -17.93
CA TYR A 229 8.51 13.52 -16.68
C TYR A 229 9.34 14.65 -16.08
N ALA A 230 10.65 14.46 -15.94
CA ALA A 230 11.54 15.49 -15.43
C ALA A 230 11.54 16.76 -16.29
N LEU A 231 11.60 16.60 -17.63
CA LEU A 231 11.49 17.74 -18.55
C LEU A 231 10.15 18.46 -18.40
N THR A 232 9.03 17.73 -18.34
CA THR A 232 7.68 18.32 -18.19
C THR A 232 7.51 19.04 -16.87
N TYR A 233 8.02 18.46 -15.78
CA TYR A 233 7.96 19.03 -14.44
C TYR A 233 8.69 20.38 -14.36
N TYR A 234 9.82 20.54 -15.05
CA TYR A 234 10.57 21.81 -15.06
C TYR A 234 10.24 22.72 -16.26
N ASP A 235 9.25 22.35 -17.10
CA ASP A 235 8.94 23.03 -18.37
C ASP A 235 10.15 23.19 -19.32
N GLU A 236 11.05 22.21 -19.31
CA GLU A 236 12.30 22.22 -20.09
C GLU A 236 12.17 21.43 -21.39
N TRP A 237 12.93 21.82 -22.43
CA TRP A 237 12.89 21.18 -23.76
C TRP A 237 14.24 20.59 -24.20
N SER A 238 15.16 20.43 -23.25
CA SER A 238 16.53 19.98 -23.51
C SER A 238 17.03 19.10 -22.38
N LEU A 239 17.67 17.98 -22.72
CA LEU A 239 18.44 17.15 -21.79
C LEU A 239 19.85 17.72 -21.51
N THR A 240 20.18 18.88 -22.06
CA THR A 240 21.49 19.50 -21.96
C THR A 240 21.37 20.90 -21.39
N ASN A 241 22.23 21.22 -20.41
CA ASN A 241 22.35 22.53 -19.80
C ASN A 241 23.84 22.89 -19.65
N GLY A 242 24.33 23.78 -20.50
CA GLY A 242 25.76 24.09 -20.57
C GLY A 242 26.57 22.86 -20.98
N ASP A 243 27.52 22.46 -20.13
CA ASP A 243 28.38 21.30 -20.34
C ASP A 243 27.77 19.97 -19.82
N ASP A 244 26.63 20.05 -19.10
CA ASP A 244 25.98 18.88 -18.53
C ASP A 244 24.98 18.26 -19.50
N SER A 245 24.95 16.93 -19.55
CA SER A 245 23.97 16.14 -20.30
C SER A 245 23.40 15.04 -19.42
N VAL A 246 22.07 14.88 -19.44
CA VAL A 246 21.32 13.90 -18.65
C VAL A 246 20.45 13.01 -19.53
N GLY A 247 19.91 11.94 -18.95
CA GLY A 247 18.93 11.09 -19.59
C GLY A 247 19.42 10.27 -20.78
N TYR A 248 18.46 9.79 -21.56
CA TYR A 248 18.61 8.74 -22.58
C TYR A 248 18.43 9.27 -24.00
N GLY A 249 18.55 10.59 -24.18
CA GLY A 249 18.62 11.22 -25.50
C GLY A 249 17.26 11.41 -26.19
N TYR A 250 16.16 11.24 -25.46
CA TYR A 250 14.80 11.48 -25.94
C TYR A 250 14.17 12.71 -25.26
N VAL A 251 13.50 13.54 -26.05
CA VAL A 251 12.73 14.69 -25.57
C VAL A 251 11.32 14.54 -26.11
N CYS A 252 10.33 14.55 -25.21
CA CYS A 252 8.91 14.45 -25.59
C CYS A 252 8.43 15.64 -26.41
N ASP A 253 7.43 15.39 -27.26
CA ASP A 253 6.66 16.44 -27.92
C ASP A 253 5.48 16.94 -27.04
N ASP A 254 4.74 17.93 -27.54
CA ASP A 254 3.61 18.51 -26.82
C ASP A 254 2.50 17.49 -26.50
N ASP A 255 2.23 16.54 -27.40
CA ASP A 255 1.17 15.55 -27.24
C ASP A 255 1.55 14.55 -26.15
N GLU A 256 2.81 14.10 -26.13
CA GLU A 256 3.36 13.23 -25.09
C GLU A 256 3.38 13.92 -23.72
N ARG A 257 3.70 15.22 -23.66
CA ARG A 257 3.64 16.00 -22.41
C ARG A 257 2.21 16.17 -21.92
N GLN A 258 1.24 16.32 -22.82
CA GLN A 258 -0.17 16.34 -22.44
C GLN A 258 -0.62 14.99 -21.87
N ALA A 259 -0.25 13.88 -22.53
CA ALA A 259 -0.53 12.53 -22.03
C ALA A 259 0.12 12.30 -20.65
N LEU A 260 1.34 12.77 -20.46
CA LEU A 260 2.07 12.66 -19.20
C LEU A 260 1.41 13.44 -18.06
N ARG A 261 0.92 14.67 -18.33
CA ARG A 261 0.16 15.45 -17.34
C ARG A 261 -1.15 14.75 -16.96
N ALA A 262 -1.84 14.16 -17.94
CA ALA A 262 -3.06 13.41 -17.68
C ALA A 262 -2.81 12.18 -16.80
N TRP A 263 -1.76 11.41 -17.13
CA TRP A 263 -1.31 10.27 -16.33
C TRP A 263 -0.88 10.67 -14.92
N ALA A 264 -0.03 11.70 -14.79
CA ALA A 264 0.41 12.17 -13.48
C ALA A 264 -0.79 12.59 -12.61
N SER A 265 -1.79 13.26 -13.21
CA SER A 265 -3.02 13.61 -12.52
C SER A 265 -3.88 12.41 -12.12
N SER A 266 -3.89 11.31 -12.89
CA SER A 266 -4.71 10.13 -12.57
C SER A 266 -4.22 9.38 -11.34
N ILE A 267 -2.93 9.53 -11.03
CA ILE A 267 -2.28 8.93 -9.85
C ILE A 267 -1.86 9.97 -8.80
N ASN A 268 -2.29 11.23 -8.90
CA ASN A 268 -1.90 12.33 -7.99
C ASN A 268 -0.38 12.59 -7.91
N ALA A 269 0.38 12.26 -8.96
CA ALA A 269 1.81 12.55 -9.02
C ALA A 269 2.06 14.05 -9.23
N PRO A 270 2.98 14.69 -8.48
CA PRO A 270 3.27 16.12 -8.59
C PRO A 270 3.79 16.52 -9.97
N MET A 271 3.10 17.46 -10.61
CA MET A 271 3.50 18.06 -11.88
C MET A 271 3.30 19.58 -11.76
N GLN A 272 4.37 20.37 -11.98
CA GLN A 272 4.30 21.84 -11.91
C GLN A 272 3.68 22.46 -13.16
#